data_AF-A0A812GB55-F1
#
_entry.id   AF-A0A812GB55-F1
#
_cell.length_a   1.000
_cell.length_b   1.000
_cell.length_c   1.000
_cell.angle_alpha   90.00
_cell.angle_beta   90.00
_cell.angle_gamma   90.00
#
_symmetry.space_group_name_H-M   'P 1'
#
loop_
_entity.id
_entity.type
_entity.pdbx_description
1 polymer ?
#
loop_
_entity_poly.entity_id
_entity_poly.type
_entity_poly.pdbx_seq_one_letter_code
_entity_poly.pdbx_strand_id
1 'polypeptide(L)'
;METVSAQHPQMLGVLKRRLDQSKRLSELWVKGNITAIDTVLTLPQDQDVLCDFCRSLMQQDLGSVLNLDACAAFLPLLKELLMTCKYEDFIAIALEFTALLLDRFGGLISETRESCAKIPERQLDLAREGRYRKCSAPSPQRGPDLKVCLAARLCMRLLSRPGVTINSRRSTSCWAQALPCHVGG
;
A
#
# COMPACT_ATOMS: atom_id res chain seq x y z
N MET A 1 29.68 -7.58 28.95
CA MET A 1 29.45 -8.71 28.02
C MET A 1 28.22 -9.54 28.40
N GLU A 2 27.94 -9.74 29.70
CA GLU A 2 26.78 -10.52 30.18
C GLU A 2 25.42 -10.00 29.71
N THR A 3 25.24 -8.67 29.65
CA THR A 3 23.96 -8.05 29.21
C THR A 3 23.61 -8.34 27.75
N VAL A 4 24.62 -8.39 26.86
CA VAL A 4 24.42 -8.71 25.44
C VAL A 4 24.11 -10.20 25.25
N SER A 5 24.78 -11.07 26.01
CA SER A 5 24.51 -12.51 25.99
C SER A 5 23.12 -12.87 26.50
N ALA A 6 22.59 -12.09 27.47
CA ALA A 6 21.27 -12.31 28.04
C ALA A 6 20.12 -11.99 27.06
N GLN A 7 20.30 -10.99 26.19
CA GLN A 7 19.29 -10.57 25.21
C GLN A 7 19.38 -11.35 23.88
N HIS A 8 20.50 -12.03 23.65
CA HIS A 8 20.75 -12.82 22.44
C HIS A 8 19.65 -13.85 22.10
N PRO A 9 19.15 -14.70 23.03
CA PRO A 9 18.12 -15.67 22.69
C PRO A 9 16.78 -15.02 22.30
N GLN A 10 16.44 -13.88 22.92
CA GLN A 10 15.25 -13.11 22.55
C GLN A 10 15.38 -12.55 21.13
N MET A 11 16.52 -11.94 20.81
CA MET A 11 16.79 -11.42 19.47
C MET A 11 16.77 -12.54 18.41
N LEU A 12 17.39 -13.69 18.70
CA LEU A 12 17.33 -14.85 17.81
C LEU A 12 15.89 -15.33 17.56
N GLY A 13 15.05 -15.34 18.59
CA GLY A 13 13.64 -15.72 18.46
C GLY A 13 12.87 -14.77 17.54
N VAL A 14 13.04 -13.46 17.74
CA VAL A 14 12.39 -12.42 16.91
C VAL A 14 12.84 -12.53 15.44
N LEU A 15 14.14 -12.62 15.19
CA LEU A 15 14.68 -12.70 13.83
C LEU A 15 14.27 -13.99 13.11
N LYS A 16 14.23 -15.13 13.81
CA LYS A 16 13.74 -16.40 13.23
C LYS A 16 12.27 -16.30 12.81
N ARG A 17 11.42 -15.78 13.69
CA ARG A 17 9.99 -15.58 13.38
C ARG A 17 9.81 -14.66 12.17
N ARG A 18 10.49 -13.50 12.15
CA ARG A 18 10.43 -12.54 11.05
C ARG A 18 10.89 -13.14 9.73
N LEU A 19 11.95 -13.96 9.75
CA LEU A 19 12.45 -14.68 8.58
C LEU A 19 11.41 -15.68 8.06
N ASP A 20 10.80 -16.48 8.93
CA ASP A 20 9.81 -17.48 8.54
C ASP A 20 8.56 -16.83 7.95
N GLN A 21 8.09 -15.72 8.54
CA GLN A 21 6.98 -14.94 8.00
C GLN A 21 7.31 -14.35 6.62
N SER A 22 8.50 -13.77 6.47
CA SER A 22 8.96 -13.21 5.19
C SER A 22 9.06 -14.27 4.10
N LYS A 23 9.52 -15.48 4.43
CA LYS A 23 9.55 -16.61 3.48
C LYS A 23 8.15 -17.01 3.04
N ARG A 24 7.21 -17.18 3.98
CA ARG A 24 5.81 -17.54 3.66
C ARG A 24 5.15 -16.48 2.78
N LEU A 25 5.40 -15.21 3.07
CA LEU A 25 4.89 -14.09 2.28
C LEU A 25 5.46 -14.10 0.85
N SER A 26 6.77 -14.33 0.71
CA SER A 26 7.44 -14.48 -0.59
C SER A 26 6.89 -15.66 -1.40
N GLU A 27 6.64 -16.81 -0.75
CA GLU A 27 6.03 -17.97 -1.41
C GLU A 27 4.62 -17.68 -1.93
N LEU A 28 3.79 -16.99 -1.15
CA LEU A 28 2.45 -16.58 -1.58
C LEU A 28 2.52 -15.59 -2.76
N TRP A 29 3.46 -14.66 -2.71
CA TRP A 29 3.71 -13.69 -3.77
C TRP A 29 4.10 -14.38 -5.09
N VAL A 30 5.08 -15.29 -5.04
CA VAL A 30 5.54 -16.04 -6.22
C VAL A 30 4.43 -16.93 -6.79
N LYS A 31 3.58 -17.50 -5.93
CA LYS A 31 2.40 -18.29 -6.36
C LYS A 31 1.25 -17.43 -6.91
N GLY A 32 1.36 -16.09 -6.84
CA GLY A 32 0.28 -15.18 -7.25
C GLY A 32 -0.94 -15.19 -6.33
N ASN A 33 -0.85 -15.81 -5.15
CA ASN A 33 -1.94 -15.88 -4.19
C ASN A 33 -1.94 -14.66 -3.27
N ILE A 34 -2.15 -13.49 -3.87
CA ILE A 34 -2.06 -12.19 -3.22
C ILE A 34 -3.18 -11.99 -2.19
N THR A 35 -4.32 -12.64 -2.39
CA THR A 35 -5.45 -12.60 -1.46
C THR A 35 -5.20 -13.35 -0.17
N ALA A 36 -4.21 -14.25 -0.09
CA ALA A 36 -3.86 -14.97 1.13
C ALA A 36 -2.81 -14.25 1.99
N ILE A 37 -2.35 -13.07 1.57
CA ILE A 37 -1.33 -12.31 2.31
C ILE A 37 -1.85 -11.87 3.69
N ASP A 38 -3.12 -11.53 3.79
CA ASP A 38 -3.80 -11.20 5.04
C ASP A 38 -3.81 -12.38 6.04
N THR A 39 -3.80 -13.62 5.56
CA THR A 39 -3.74 -14.81 6.43
C THR A 39 -2.37 -15.04 7.06
N VAL A 40 -1.31 -14.46 6.49
CA VAL A 40 0.07 -14.59 7.00
C VAL A 40 0.42 -13.44 7.93
N LEU A 41 -0.16 -12.26 7.72
CA LEU A 41 0.13 -11.05 8.48
C LEU A 41 -0.96 -10.79 9.50
N THR A 42 -0.62 -10.93 10.79
CA THR A 42 -1.51 -10.51 11.88
C THR A 42 -1.05 -9.13 12.37
N LEU A 43 -1.75 -8.08 11.96
CA LEU A 43 -1.49 -6.73 12.45
C LEU A 43 -2.18 -6.52 13.82
N PRO A 44 -1.54 -5.79 14.76
CA PRO A 44 -0.30 -5.00 14.62
C PRO A 44 1.01 -5.76 14.92
N GLN A 45 0.99 -7.07 15.12
CA GLN A 45 2.16 -7.84 15.56
C GLN A 45 3.24 -7.98 14.47
N ASP A 46 2.84 -7.97 13.20
CA ASP A 46 3.72 -8.27 12.07
C ASP A 46 3.97 -7.03 11.16
N GLN A 47 3.96 -5.83 11.75
CA GLN A 47 4.19 -4.56 11.05
C GLN A 47 5.56 -4.50 10.38
N ASP A 48 6.58 -5.08 11.01
CA ASP A 48 7.97 -5.07 10.56
C ASP A 48 8.19 -5.97 9.33
N VAL A 49 7.48 -7.10 9.24
CA VAL A 49 7.46 -8.00 8.07
C VAL A 49 6.76 -7.32 6.89
N LEU A 50 5.60 -6.69 7.13
CA LEU A 50 4.89 -5.95 6.09
C LEU A 50 5.76 -4.82 5.53
N CYS A 51 6.44 -4.06 6.39
CA CYS A 51 7.33 -2.99 5.96
C CYS A 51 8.52 -3.48 5.14
N ASP A 52 9.19 -4.56 5.58
CA ASP A 52 10.29 -5.16 4.81
C ASP A 52 9.83 -5.62 3.43
N PHE A 53 8.64 -6.22 3.37
CA PHE A 53 8.08 -6.68 2.13
C PHE A 53 7.72 -5.54 1.18
N CYS A 54 7.01 -4.52 1.67
CA CYS A 54 6.70 -3.31 0.89
C CYS A 54 7.98 -2.65 0.37
N ARG A 55 9.01 -2.51 1.22
CA ARG A 55 10.32 -1.97 0.81
C ARG A 55 10.98 -2.82 -0.27
N SER A 56 10.96 -4.14 -0.12
CA SER A 56 11.52 -5.08 -1.11
C SER A 56 10.78 -5.01 -2.44
N LEU A 57 9.45 -4.84 -2.42
CA LEU A 57 8.65 -4.63 -3.62
C LEU A 57 9.01 -3.30 -4.29
N MET A 58 9.06 -2.19 -3.56
CA MET A 58 9.37 -0.86 -4.12
C MET A 58 10.74 -0.80 -4.82
N GLN A 59 11.68 -1.66 -4.44
CA GLN A 59 13.00 -1.76 -5.08
C GLN A 59 12.99 -2.54 -6.39
N GLN A 60 11.93 -3.30 -6.69
CA GLN A 60 11.79 -4.08 -7.91
C GLN A 60 11.07 -3.29 -9.00
N ASP A 61 11.29 -3.64 -10.27
CA ASP A 61 10.49 -3.11 -11.37
C ASP A 61 9.10 -3.79 -11.37
N LEU A 62 8.19 -3.20 -10.59
CA LEU A 62 6.88 -3.76 -10.28
C LEU A 62 5.86 -3.64 -11.43
N GLY A 63 6.25 -3.11 -12.59
CA GLY A 63 5.35 -2.73 -13.68
C GLY A 63 4.44 -3.84 -14.19
N SER A 64 4.85 -5.11 -14.07
CA SER A 64 4.08 -6.28 -14.49
C SER A 64 3.56 -7.15 -13.36
N VAL A 65 4.01 -6.93 -12.11
CA VAL A 65 3.73 -7.83 -10.98
C VAL A 65 2.60 -7.30 -10.10
N LEU A 66 2.50 -5.98 -9.95
CA LEU A 66 1.35 -5.37 -9.29
C LEU A 66 0.14 -5.40 -10.21
N ASN A 67 -0.99 -5.81 -9.66
CA ASN A 67 -2.29 -5.81 -10.33
C ASN A 67 -3.37 -5.27 -9.37
N LEU A 68 -4.60 -5.16 -9.86
CA LEU A 68 -5.71 -4.63 -9.07
C LEU A 68 -6.03 -5.50 -7.83
N ASP A 69 -5.78 -6.81 -7.90
CA ASP A 69 -5.92 -7.71 -6.75
C ASP A 69 -4.90 -7.42 -5.66
N ALA A 70 -3.67 -7.06 -6.04
CA ALA A 70 -2.68 -6.56 -5.09
C ALA A 70 -3.15 -5.28 -4.40
N CYS A 71 -3.71 -4.32 -5.14
CA CYS A 71 -4.26 -3.12 -4.51
C CYS A 71 -5.35 -3.45 -3.50
N ALA A 72 -6.28 -4.34 -3.85
CA ALA A 72 -7.36 -4.75 -2.97
C ALA A 72 -6.85 -5.44 -1.68
N ALA A 73 -5.77 -6.22 -1.78
CA ALA A 73 -5.17 -6.91 -0.63
C ALA A 73 -4.32 -5.97 0.25
N PHE A 74 -3.50 -5.10 -0.34
CA PHE A 74 -2.56 -4.25 0.42
C PHE A 74 -3.20 -3.01 1.03
N LEU A 75 -4.16 -2.36 0.37
CA LEU A 75 -4.72 -1.10 0.88
C LEU A 75 -5.32 -1.21 2.30
N PRO A 76 -6.06 -2.28 2.66
CA PRO A 76 -6.53 -2.48 4.02
C PRO A 76 -5.38 -2.65 5.02
N LEU A 77 -4.34 -3.41 4.67
CA LEU A 77 -3.17 -3.64 5.52
C LEU A 77 -2.37 -2.35 5.76
N LEU A 78 -2.21 -1.53 4.72
CA LEU A 78 -1.54 -0.24 4.80
C LEU A 78 -2.34 0.76 5.64
N LYS A 79 -3.68 0.75 5.51
CA LYS A 79 -4.55 1.56 6.37
C LYS A 79 -4.38 1.18 7.84
N GLU A 80 -4.40 -0.11 8.15
CA GLU A 80 -4.23 -0.61 9.52
C GLU A 80 -2.84 -0.25 10.06
N LEU A 81 -1.79 -0.43 9.25
CA LEU A 81 -0.42 -0.03 9.60
C LEU A 81 -0.33 1.48 9.91
N LEU A 82 -0.90 2.34 9.07
CA LEU A 82 -0.90 3.79 9.28
C LEU A 82 -1.65 4.23 10.55
N MET A 83 -2.71 3.51 10.93
CA MET A 83 -3.54 3.86 12.09
C MET A 83 -2.96 3.33 13.41
N THR A 84 -2.28 2.18 13.37
CA THR A 84 -1.83 1.48 14.58
C THR A 84 -0.34 1.63 14.86
N CYS A 85 0.47 1.97 13.85
CA CYS A 85 1.91 2.05 14.00
C CYS A 85 2.34 3.35 14.70
N LYS A 86 3.36 3.23 15.56
CA LYS A 86 3.98 4.36 16.27
C LYS A 86 5.37 4.70 15.73
N TYR A 87 5.89 3.91 14.79
CA TYR A 87 7.22 4.05 14.23
C TYR A 87 7.14 4.87 12.95
N GLU A 88 7.78 6.04 12.94
CA GLU A 88 7.73 6.97 11.80
C GLU A 88 8.28 6.33 10.52
N ASP A 89 9.34 5.54 10.62
CA ASP A 89 9.92 4.82 9.47
C ASP A 89 8.91 3.87 8.81
N PHE A 90 8.08 3.19 9.62
CA PHE A 90 7.07 2.27 9.11
C PHE A 90 5.90 3.02 8.47
N ILE A 91 5.51 4.16 9.07
CA ILE A 91 4.51 5.07 8.49
C ILE A 91 5.01 5.59 7.14
N ALA A 92 6.27 6.02 7.05
CA ALA A 92 6.85 6.51 5.81
C ALA A 92 6.82 5.45 4.68
N ILE A 93 7.22 4.22 4.98
CA ILE A 93 7.14 3.10 4.03
C ILE A 93 5.70 2.85 3.58
N ALA A 94 4.75 2.86 4.52
CA ALA A 94 3.34 2.63 4.23
C ALA A 94 2.78 3.73 3.30
N LEU A 95 3.14 4.99 3.54
CA LEU A 95 2.74 6.13 2.71
C LEU A 95 3.36 6.04 1.31
N GLU A 96 4.66 5.73 1.22
CA GLU A 96 5.37 5.61 -0.06
C GLU A 96 4.77 4.48 -0.92
N PHE A 97 4.54 3.31 -0.32
CA PHE A 97 3.94 2.18 -1.02
C PHE A 97 2.48 2.46 -1.41
N THR A 98 1.70 3.13 -0.54
CA THR A 98 0.34 3.57 -0.88
C THR A 98 0.34 4.55 -2.05
N ALA A 99 1.28 5.49 -2.08
CA ALA A 99 1.43 6.44 -3.18
C ALA A 99 1.74 5.71 -4.49
N LEU A 100 2.62 4.71 -4.47
CA LEU A 100 2.95 3.87 -5.63
C LEU A 100 1.71 3.15 -6.17
N LEU A 101 0.90 2.53 -5.30
CA LEU A 101 -0.34 1.86 -5.71
C LEU A 101 -1.34 2.84 -6.34
N LEU A 102 -1.50 4.03 -5.74
CA LEU A 102 -2.44 5.04 -6.22
C LEU A 102 -1.98 5.74 -7.49
N ASP A 103 -0.67 5.89 -7.71
CA ASP A 103 -0.13 6.41 -8.97
C ASP A 103 -0.41 5.44 -10.13
N ARG A 104 -0.19 4.15 -9.90
CA ARG A 104 -0.38 3.09 -10.90
C ARG A 104 -1.85 2.81 -11.20
N PHE A 105 -2.68 2.68 -10.17
CA PHE A 105 -4.06 2.17 -10.31
C PHE A 105 -5.13 3.22 -10.00
N GLY A 106 -4.77 4.39 -9.49
CA GLY A 106 -5.73 5.42 -9.10
C GLY A 106 -6.58 5.91 -10.28
N GLY A 107 -5.96 6.11 -11.46
CA GLY A 107 -6.69 6.46 -12.68
C GLY A 107 -7.71 5.38 -13.07
N LEU A 108 -7.27 4.13 -13.13
CA LEU A 108 -8.13 2.98 -13.44
C LEU A 108 -9.28 2.82 -12.44
N ILE A 109 -9.01 2.98 -11.15
CA ILE A 109 -10.02 2.90 -10.08
C ILE A 109 -11.06 4.00 -10.27
N SER A 110 -10.63 5.25 -10.49
CA SER A 110 -11.55 6.38 -10.71
C SER A 110 -12.39 6.19 -11.96
N GLU A 111 -11.77 5.86 -13.10
CA GLU A 111 -12.45 5.65 -14.38
C GLU A 111 -13.47 4.51 -14.30
N THR A 112 -13.09 3.38 -13.67
CA THR A 112 -13.98 2.23 -13.48
C THR A 112 -15.19 2.62 -12.63
N ARG A 113 -14.97 3.40 -11.57
CA ARG A 113 -16.06 3.86 -10.68
C ARG A 113 -16.98 4.84 -11.38
N GLU A 114 -16.45 5.83 -12.10
CA GLU A 114 -17.25 6.81 -12.83
C GLU A 114 -18.06 6.18 -13.96
N SER A 115 -17.46 5.25 -14.70
CA SER A 115 -18.10 4.54 -15.80
C SER A 115 -19.22 3.62 -15.32
N CYS A 116 -19.03 2.96 -14.18
CA CYS A 116 -20.04 2.06 -13.61
C CYS A 116 -21.08 2.79 -12.75
N ALA A 117 -20.80 3.99 -12.23
CA ALA A 117 -21.74 4.75 -11.40
C ALA A 117 -23.06 5.10 -12.14
N LYS A 118 -23.01 5.14 -13.47
CA LYS A 118 -24.17 5.46 -14.33
C LYS A 118 -24.94 4.22 -14.79
N ILE A 119 -24.46 3.02 -14.48
CA ILE A 119 -25.02 1.75 -14.97
C ILE A 119 -25.45 0.91 -13.76
N PRO A 120 -26.71 0.48 -13.67
CA PRO A 120 -27.14 -0.45 -12.63
C PRO A 120 -26.29 -1.73 -12.65
N GLU A 121 -25.84 -2.22 -11.48
CA GLU A 121 -24.95 -3.40 -11.39
C GLU A 121 -25.46 -4.62 -12.17
N ARG A 122 -26.78 -4.82 -12.21
CA ARG A 122 -27.45 -5.91 -12.95
C ARG A 122 -27.30 -5.84 -14.47
N GLN A 123 -26.82 -4.71 -15.00
CA GLN A 123 -26.58 -4.47 -16.43
C GLN A 123 -25.09 -4.51 -16.79
N LEU A 124 -24.20 -4.70 -15.80
CA LEU A 124 -22.76 -4.88 -16.06
C LEU A 124 -22.50 -6.33 -16.48
N ASP A 125 -21.57 -6.52 -17.41
CA ASP A 125 -21.01 -7.85 -17.67
C ASP A 125 -20.22 -8.35 -16.44
N LEU A 126 -20.08 -9.67 -16.28
CA LEU A 126 -19.44 -10.28 -15.11
C LEU A 126 -17.99 -9.78 -14.89
N ALA A 127 -17.27 -9.43 -15.96
CA ALA A 127 -15.89 -8.95 -15.88
C ALA A 127 -15.80 -7.50 -15.38
N ARG A 128 -16.72 -6.64 -15.81
CA ARG A 128 -16.89 -5.26 -15.34
C ARG A 128 -17.43 -5.24 -13.93
N GLU A 129 -18.39 -6.11 -13.60
CA GLU A 129 -18.89 -6.26 -12.24
C GLU A 129 -17.76 -6.69 -11.29
N GLY A 130 -16.95 -7.70 -11.67
CA GLY A 130 -15.80 -8.14 -10.88
C GLY A 130 -14.76 -7.04 -10.67
N ARG A 131 -14.43 -6.24 -11.70
CA ARG A 131 -13.54 -5.08 -11.57
C ARG A 131 -14.14 -3.97 -10.71
N TYR A 132 -15.40 -3.64 -10.95
CA TYR A 132 -16.12 -2.65 -10.16
C TYR A 132 -16.11 -3.06 -8.69
N ARG A 133 -16.44 -4.32 -8.36
CA ARG A 133 -16.37 -4.85 -6.99
C ARG A 133 -14.99 -4.73 -6.36
N LYS A 134 -13.87 -4.84 -7.11
CA LYS A 134 -12.52 -4.63 -6.57
C LYS A 134 -12.22 -3.14 -6.33
N CYS A 135 -12.66 -2.27 -7.24
CA CYS A 135 -12.51 -0.81 -7.13
C CYS A 135 -13.49 -0.17 -6.13
N SER A 136 -14.62 -0.82 -5.89
CA SER A 136 -15.71 -0.39 -5.01
C SER A 136 -15.79 -1.20 -3.72
N ALA A 137 -14.94 -2.24 -3.59
CA ALA A 137 -14.88 -3.11 -2.42
C ALA A 137 -14.92 -2.22 -1.19
N PRO A 138 -15.90 -2.42 -0.29
CA PRO A 138 -15.91 -1.70 0.94
C PRO A 138 -14.65 -2.12 1.70
N SER A 139 -13.66 -1.24 1.76
CA SER A 139 -13.00 -1.02 3.04
C SER A 139 -14.16 -0.93 4.07
N PRO A 140 -14.13 -1.65 5.21
CA PRO A 140 -15.30 -1.80 6.09
C PRO A 140 -15.86 -0.50 6.72
N GLN A 141 -15.48 0.68 6.26
CA GLN A 141 -15.86 1.96 6.83
C GLN A 141 -16.16 2.96 5.70
N ARG A 142 -17.46 3.22 5.48
CA ARG A 142 -17.92 4.36 4.68
C ARG A 142 -17.57 5.66 5.40
N GLY A 143 -16.57 6.36 4.85
CA GLY A 143 -16.16 7.73 5.18
C GLY A 143 -14.91 7.83 6.06
N PRO A 144 -14.01 8.82 5.90
CA PRO A 144 -13.60 9.58 4.72
C PRO A 144 -12.32 8.95 4.13
N ASP A 145 -12.44 8.00 3.20
CA ASP A 145 -11.26 7.39 2.53
C ASP A 145 -10.47 8.40 1.67
N LEU A 146 -11.10 9.55 1.36
CA LEU A 146 -10.39 10.70 0.86
C LEU A 146 -9.32 11.15 1.85
N LYS A 147 -9.46 11.04 3.18
CA LYS A 147 -8.43 11.52 4.12
C LYS A 147 -7.18 10.67 4.14
N VAL A 148 -7.23 9.35 3.91
CA VAL A 148 -6.00 8.54 3.85
C VAL A 148 -5.31 8.71 2.50
N CYS A 149 -6.09 8.73 1.40
CA CYS A 149 -5.53 9.01 0.07
C CYS A 149 -5.04 10.46 -0.07
N LEU A 150 -5.78 11.43 0.49
CA LEU A 150 -5.42 12.84 0.54
C LEU A 150 -4.30 13.04 1.54
N ALA A 151 -4.27 12.40 2.72
CA ALA A 151 -3.13 12.49 3.64
C ALA A 151 -1.88 11.86 3.02
N ALA A 152 -1.97 10.73 2.31
CA ALA A 152 -0.84 10.18 1.57
C ALA A 152 -0.36 11.15 0.47
N ARG A 153 -1.28 11.71 -0.33
CA ARG A 153 -0.94 12.72 -1.36
C ARG A 153 -0.43 14.03 -0.76
N LEU A 154 -0.96 14.50 0.37
CA LEU A 154 -0.60 15.73 1.04
C LEU A 154 0.72 15.57 1.80
N CYS A 155 0.93 14.43 2.46
CA CYS A 155 2.16 14.09 3.18
C CYS A 155 3.31 13.86 2.21
N MET A 156 3.09 13.18 1.07
CA MET A 156 4.10 13.10 -0.01
C MET A 156 4.43 14.48 -0.60
N ARG A 157 3.44 15.38 -0.75
CA ARG A 157 3.67 16.79 -1.16
C ARG A 157 4.42 17.61 -0.10
N LEU A 158 4.26 17.29 1.19
CA LEU A 158 4.97 17.95 2.29
C LEU A 158 6.39 17.40 2.47
N LEU A 159 6.60 16.10 2.28
CA LEU A 159 7.91 15.42 2.30
C LEU A 159 8.74 15.74 1.04
N SER A 160 8.11 16.16 -0.06
CA SER A 160 8.79 16.69 -1.26
C SER A 160 9.25 18.15 -1.12
N ARG A 161 9.13 18.78 0.06
CA ARG A 161 9.71 20.11 0.30
C ARG A 161 11.24 20.01 0.38
N PRO A 162 11.99 20.96 -0.22
CA PRO A 162 13.45 20.91 -0.25
C PRO A 162 13.98 21.02 1.19
N GLY A 163 14.46 19.90 1.74
CA GLY A 163 14.95 19.79 3.11
C GLY A 163 14.85 18.38 3.71
N VAL A 164 13.98 17.52 3.19
CA VAL A 164 13.90 16.10 3.59
C VAL A 164 14.53 15.25 2.49
N THR A 165 15.77 14.82 2.70
CA THR A 165 16.53 14.02 1.73
C THR A 165 16.05 12.57 1.76
N ILE A 166 14.92 12.27 1.10
CA ILE A 166 14.62 10.89 0.68
C ILE A 166 15.43 10.66 -0.60
N ASN A 167 16.41 9.75 -0.51
CA ASN A 167 17.37 9.48 -1.58
C ASN A 167 16.70 8.73 -2.74
N SER A 168 15.92 9.44 -3.55
CA SER A 168 15.33 8.92 -4.80
C SER A 168 16.12 9.40 -6.01
N ARG A 169 17.32 8.85 -6.21
CA ARG A 169 17.92 8.86 -7.56
C ARG A 169 17.20 7.82 -8.42
N ARG A 170 16.04 8.20 -8.95
CA ARG A 170 15.53 7.86 -10.29
C ARG A 170 14.07 8.33 -10.42
N SER A 171 13.82 9.08 -11.48
CA SER A 171 12.51 9.50 -11.99
C SER A 171 11.90 10.79 -11.42
N THR A 172 12.68 11.88 -11.40
CA THR A 172 12.15 13.25 -11.42
C THR A 172 11.86 13.67 -12.87
N SER A 173 10.86 13.08 -13.50
CA SER A 173 10.33 13.59 -14.77
C SER A 173 8.94 13.00 -15.07
N CYS A 174 7.90 13.47 -14.35
CA CYS A 174 6.51 13.39 -14.85
C CYS A 174 5.46 14.14 -14.02
N TRP A 175 5.79 14.69 -12.84
CA TRP A 175 4.78 15.29 -11.95
C TRP A 175 4.42 16.76 -12.24
N ALA A 176 4.59 17.21 -13.48
CA ALA A 176 4.27 18.57 -13.89
C ALA A 176 3.28 18.59 -15.06
N GLN A 177 2.05 18.11 -14.83
CA GLN A 177 0.84 18.50 -15.57
C GLN A 177 -0.41 17.76 -15.04
N ALA A 178 -1.21 18.46 -14.23
CA ALA A 178 -2.65 18.27 -13.91
C ALA A 178 -2.88 18.93 -12.52
N LEU A 179 -3.50 20.09 -12.33
CA LEU A 179 -4.67 20.72 -12.96
C LEU A 179 -4.65 22.25 -12.65
N PRO A 180 -5.32 23.10 -13.45
CA PRO A 180 -5.74 24.42 -13.00
C PRO A 180 -7.03 24.29 -12.16
N CYS A 181 -6.98 24.70 -10.88
CA CYS A 181 -8.19 24.94 -10.10
C CYS A 181 -8.80 26.27 -10.53
N HIS A 182 -9.80 26.23 -11.41
CA HIS A 182 -10.68 27.38 -11.62
C HIS A 182 -11.66 27.46 -10.44
N VAL A 183 -11.47 28.49 -9.61
CA VAL A 183 -12.47 28.94 -8.64
C VAL A 183 -13.27 30.05 -9.34
N GLY A 184 -14.54 29.79 -9.62
CA GLY A 184 -15.57 30.82 -9.78
C GLY A 184 -16.63 30.50 -8.72
N GLY A 185 -17.16 31.45 -7.95
CA GLY A 185 -17.49 32.83 -8.29
C GLY A 185 -18.96 32.96 -7.97
#